data_AF-A0A497HJZ5-F1
#
_entry.id   AF-A0A497HJZ5-F1
#
_cell.length_a   1.000
_cell.length_b   1.000
_cell.length_c   1.000
_cell.angle_alpha   90.00
_cell.angle_beta   90.00
_cell.angle_gamma   90.00
#
_symmetry.space_group_name_H-M   'P 1'
#
loop_
_entity.id
_entity.type
_entity.pdbx_description
1 polymer ?
#
loop_
_entity_poly.entity_id
_entity_poly.type
_entity_poly.pdbx_seq_one_letter_code
_entity_poly.pdbx_strand_id
1 'polypeptide(L)'
;MEIAKACGISIHAPERAKITFFNSPYPAHKEKKAVDIYFEGDIALSPIEGKVEKIRRFEISKPIRLFNVMDRDAFDIESEKYEYATIIRSSENPKKVVKIIHMEPYVSEGEKIDIFQEIGRLIVSKFFTFWTGKHIHVEVRNHNDYFRARGGEELEITGKFKGAHVEVGDKIAIIDGGIPYNTYGGILSSAEKGTKVKIGGFNIGRVIRSYKDASIFKCNQFRIRLNKIEYRGISFVLNGKAKLIPKRRCDIEIT
;
A
#
# COMPACT_ATOMS: atom_id res chain seq x y z
N MET A 1 -14.85 5.20 6.89
CA MET A 1 -14.22 6.54 6.96
C MET A 1 -13.60 6.91 5.62
N GLU A 2 -13.53 8.20 5.29
CA GLU A 2 -12.68 8.69 4.19
C GLU A 2 -11.20 8.58 4.59
N ILE A 3 -10.36 8.05 3.70
CA ILE A 3 -8.92 7.84 3.95
C ILE A 3 -8.02 8.70 3.07
N ALA A 4 -8.47 9.01 1.85
CA ALA A 4 -7.71 9.80 0.89
C ALA A 4 -8.64 10.45 -0.15
N LYS A 5 -8.10 11.44 -0.85
CA LYS A 5 -8.75 12.12 -1.98
C LYS A 5 -7.81 12.30 -3.17
N ALA A 6 -8.35 12.22 -4.38
CA ALA A 6 -7.64 12.68 -5.58
C ALA A 6 -8.63 13.09 -6.67
N CYS A 7 -8.36 14.22 -7.33
CA CYS A 7 -9.19 14.73 -8.44
C CYS A 7 -10.69 14.80 -8.11
N GLY A 8 -11.06 15.15 -6.87
CA GLY A 8 -12.46 15.22 -6.43
C GLY A 8 -13.12 13.87 -6.12
N ILE A 9 -12.35 12.77 -6.13
CA ILE A 9 -12.80 11.43 -5.71
C ILE A 9 -12.33 11.17 -4.28
N SER A 10 -13.26 10.75 -3.43
CA SER A 10 -13.06 10.31 -2.05
C SER A 10 -12.87 8.80 -2.01
N ILE A 11 -11.79 8.33 -1.38
CA ILE A 11 -11.51 6.91 -1.17
C ILE A 11 -11.86 6.58 0.27
N HIS A 12 -12.64 5.52 0.46
CA HIS A 12 -13.14 5.08 1.76
C HIS A 12 -12.58 3.72 2.17
N ALA A 13 -12.46 3.51 3.47
CA ALA A 13 -12.20 2.20 4.06
C ALA A 13 -13.03 2.00 5.34
N PRO A 14 -13.34 0.76 5.72
CA PRO A 14 -13.88 0.45 7.04
C PRO A 14 -12.96 0.98 8.15
N GLU A 15 -13.52 1.39 9.29
CA GLU A 15 -12.72 1.99 10.37
C GLU A 15 -11.64 1.04 10.94
N ARG A 16 -11.92 -0.26 10.93
CA ARG A 16 -11.01 -1.31 11.41
C ARG A 16 -9.99 -1.77 10.35
N ALA A 17 -10.10 -1.28 9.11
CA ALA A 17 -9.16 -1.65 8.06
C ALA A 17 -7.75 -1.13 8.38
N LYS A 18 -6.73 -1.95 8.08
CA LYS A 18 -5.33 -1.49 8.11
C LYS A 18 -5.03 -0.88 6.76
N ILE A 19 -4.30 0.23 6.77
CA ILE A 19 -4.06 1.05 5.58
C ILE A 19 -2.57 1.26 5.39
N THR A 20 -2.08 1.28 4.17
CA THR A 20 -0.72 1.75 3.88
C THR A 20 -0.64 2.43 2.53
N PHE A 21 0.04 3.58 2.50
CA PHE A 21 0.36 4.34 1.31
C PHE A 21 1.80 4.08 0.84
N PHE A 22 2.69 3.64 1.74
CA PHE A 22 4.14 3.60 1.49
C PHE A 22 4.80 2.23 1.72
N ASN A 23 4.06 1.19 2.13
CA ASN A 23 4.62 -0.13 2.44
C ASN A 23 4.67 -1.08 1.25
N SER A 24 5.29 -0.62 0.17
CA SER A 24 5.39 -1.40 -1.06
C SER A 24 6.57 -0.90 -1.92
N PRO A 25 7.35 -1.78 -2.55
CA PRO A 25 8.47 -1.35 -3.38
C PRO A 25 8.03 -0.77 -4.75
N TYR A 26 6.74 -0.89 -5.10
CA TYR A 26 6.20 -0.54 -6.41
C TYR A 26 6.11 0.99 -6.61
N PRO A 27 6.25 1.49 -7.86
CA PRO A 27 6.31 2.93 -8.15
C PRO A 27 5.14 3.75 -7.61
N ALA A 28 3.91 3.22 -7.64
CA ALA A 28 2.73 3.97 -7.22
C ALA A 28 2.81 4.42 -5.74
N HIS A 29 3.34 3.57 -4.85
CA HIS A 29 3.54 3.92 -3.44
C HIS A 29 4.72 4.88 -3.24
N LYS A 30 5.80 4.72 -4.02
CA LYS A 30 6.95 5.65 -4.03
C LYS A 30 6.58 7.06 -4.50
N GLU A 31 5.42 7.22 -5.12
CA GLU A 31 4.92 8.49 -5.64
C GLU A 31 3.68 9.00 -4.91
N LYS A 32 3.22 8.33 -3.83
CA LYS A 32 1.97 8.63 -3.10
C LYS A 32 0.74 8.62 -4.04
N LYS A 33 0.64 7.59 -4.89
CA LYS A 33 -0.42 7.43 -5.90
C LYS A 33 -1.28 6.17 -5.72
N ALA A 34 -0.95 5.37 -4.71
CA ALA A 34 -1.68 4.17 -4.36
C ALA A 34 -1.90 4.07 -2.86
N VAL A 35 -2.94 3.33 -2.49
CA VAL A 35 -3.21 2.92 -1.13
C VAL A 35 -3.62 1.45 -1.11
N ASP A 36 -3.07 0.72 -0.16
CA ASP A 36 -3.46 -0.66 0.12
C ASP A 36 -4.43 -0.69 1.31
N ILE A 37 -5.54 -1.40 1.15
CA ILE A 37 -6.61 -1.52 2.14
C ILE A 37 -6.74 -2.99 2.54
N TYR A 38 -6.39 -3.29 3.79
CA TYR A 38 -6.49 -4.63 4.38
C TYR A 38 -7.79 -4.73 5.17
N PHE A 39 -8.66 -5.65 4.76
CA PHE A 39 -9.95 -5.89 5.40
C PHE A 39 -9.87 -6.92 6.53
N GLU A 40 -10.93 -6.99 7.34
CA GLU A 40 -11.18 -8.12 8.22
C GLU A 40 -11.78 -9.26 7.36
N GLY A 41 -11.05 -10.37 7.22
CA GLY A 41 -11.46 -11.49 6.38
C GLY A 41 -11.01 -11.40 4.92
N ASP A 42 -11.71 -12.12 4.06
CA ASP A 42 -11.28 -12.41 2.68
C ASP A 42 -12.14 -11.73 1.60
N ILE A 43 -13.04 -10.84 2.00
CA ILE A 43 -13.94 -10.13 1.09
C ILE A 43 -13.40 -8.72 0.85
N ALA A 44 -13.33 -8.34 -0.43
CA ALA A 44 -13.00 -7.00 -0.87
C ALA A 44 -14.25 -6.13 -0.90
N LEU A 45 -14.17 -4.96 -0.25
CA LEU A 45 -15.24 -3.98 -0.25
C LEU A 45 -14.89 -2.81 -1.17
N SER A 46 -15.89 -2.26 -1.86
CA SER A 46 -15.66 -1.09 -2.71
C SER A 46 -15.24 0.13 -1.89
N PRO A 47 -14.11 0.78 -2.22
CA PRO A 47 -13.69 2.00 -1.54
C PRO A 47 -14.39 3.25 -2.09
N ILE A 48 -15.15 3.14 -3.19
CA ILE A 48 -15.84 4.24 -3.86
C ILE A 48 -17.23 3.83 -4.34
N GLU A 49 -18.08 4.80 -4.63
CA GLU A 49 -19.30 4.60 -5.43
C GLU A 49 -19.00 4.80 -6.92
N GLY A 50 -19.60 3.98 -7.78
CA GLY A 50 -19.43 4.16 -9.21
C GLY A 50 -20.07 3.08 -10.08
N LYS A 51 -19.59 2.99 -11.31
CA LYS A 51 -19.98 1.96 -12.28
C LYS A 51 -18.74 1.16 -12.70
N VAL A 52 -18.81 -0.16 -12.66
CA VAL A 52 -17.75 -1.03 -13.16
C VAL A 52 -17.62 -0.83 -14.67
N GLU A 53 -16.51 -0.27 -15.10
CA GLU A 53 -16.26 0.06 -16.49
C GLU A 53 -15.55 -1.07 -17.23
N LYS A 54 -14.59 -1.72 -16.57
CA LYS A 54 -13.81 -2.79 -17.20
C LYS A 54 -13.27 -3.74 -16.15
N ILE A 55 -13.27 -5.04 -16.46
CA ILE A 55 -12.56 -6.06 -15.70
C ILE A 55 -11.59 -6.75 -16.66
N ARG A 56 -10.32 -6.76 -16.30
CA ARG A 56 -9.29 -7.50 -17.05
C ARG A 56 -8.66 -8.55 -16.17
N ARG A 57 -8.87 -9.82 -16.53
CA ARG A 57 -8.12 -10.96 -16.01
C ARG A 57 -6.83 -11.14 -16.81
N PHE A 58 -5.71 -11.38 -16.14
CA PHE A 58 -4.44 -11.66 -16.79
C PHE A 58 -3.56 -12.58 -15.94
N GLU A 59 -2.71 -13.36 -16.58
CA GLU A 59 -1.73 -14.20 -15.90
C GLU A 59 -0.45 -13.40 -15.62
N ILE A 60 0.09 -13.53 -14.41
CA ILE A 60 1.38 -12.94 -14.04
C ILE A 60 2.46 -14.02 -14.13
N SER A 61 3.49 -13.77 -14.93
CA SER A 61 4.77 -14.47 -14.84
C SER A 61 5.52 -13.94 -13.60
N LYS A 62 6.11 -14.83 -12.77
CA LYS A 62 6.74 -14.44 -11.49
C LYS A 62 7.65 -13.20 -11.66
N PRO A 63 7.53 -12.15 -10.83
CA PRO A 63 8.32 -10.93 -10.94
C PRO A 63 9.76 -11.14 -10.43
N ILE A 64 10.55 -11.98 -11.12
CA ILE A 64 11.81 -12.52 -10.57
C ILE A 64 12.97 -11.51 -10.55
N ARG A 65 12.88 -10.35 -11.23
CA ARG A 65 14.08 -9.51 -11.45
C ARG A 65 13.96 -8.00 -11.27
N LEU A 66 12.78 -7.44 -10.96
CA LEU A 66 12.60 -5.98 -11.06
C LEU A 66 12.89 -5.19 -9.78
N PHE A 67 12.95 -5.84 -8.62
CA PHE A 67 13.14 -5.17 -7.34
C PHE A 67 14.42 -5.66 -6.70
N ASN A 68 15.29 -4.73 -6.27
CA ASN A 68 16.45 -4.98 -5.41
C ASN A 68 16.01 -5.44 -3.99
N VAL A 69 14.89 -6.15 -3.86
CA VAL A 69 14.49 -6.90 -2.68
C VAL A 69 15.14 -8.27 -2.83
N MET A 70 16.38 -8.35 -2.34
CA MET A 70 17.41 -9.34 -2.67
C MET A 70 17.16 -10.79 -2.22
N ASP A 71 15.93 -11.30 -2.23
CA ASP A 71 15.71 -12.73 -1.92
C ASP A 71 14.64 -13.35 -2.80
N ARG A 72 15.03 -14.36 -3.58
CA ARG A 72 14.09 -15.19 -4.36
C ARG A 72 13.02 -15.81 -3.45
N ASP A 73 13.43 -16.19 -2.24
CA ASP A 73 12.57 -16.80 -1.23
C ASP A 73 11.47 -15.85 -0.74
N ALA A 74 11.63 -14.53 -0.89
CA ALA A 74 10.61 -13.56 -0.49
C ALA A 74 9.28 -13.78 -1.25
N PHE A 75 9.35 -14.22 -2.50
CA PHE A 75 8.19 -14.47 -3.36
C PHE A 75 7.84 -15.96 -3.45
N ASP A 76 8.43 -16.80 -2.60
CA ASP A 76 8.15 -18.23 -2.54
C ASP A 76 6.91 -18.51 -1.66
N ILE A 77 5.76 -18.17 -2.24
CA ILE A 77 4.44 -18.36 -1.65
C ILE A 77 3.49 -18.95 -2.70
N GLU A 78 2.61 -19.82 -2.25
CA GLU A 78 1.48 -20.29 -3.04
C GLU A 78 0.57 -19.10 -3.33
N SER A 79 0.47 -18.76 -4.62
CA SER A 79 -0.22 -17.57 -5.10
C SER A 79 -1.14 -17.94 -6.25
N GLU A 80 -2.20 -17.15 -6.42
CA GLU A 80 -3.17 -17.36 -7.48
C GLU A 80 -2.51 -17.23 -8.86
N LYS A 81 -3.00 -18.04 -9.81
CA LYS A 81 -2.47 -18.03 -11.17
C LYS A 81 -2.71 -16.69 -11.87
N TYR A 82 -3.88 -16.10 -11.62
CA TYR A 82 -4.40 -14.92 -12.30
C TYR A 82 -4.49 -13.72 -11.36
N GLU A 83 -4.42 -12.55 -11.95
CA GLU A 83 -4.71 -11.26 -11.33
C GLU A 83 -5.83 -10.58 -12.10
N TYR A 84 -6.53 -9.66 -11.43
CA TYR A 84 -7.65 -8.93 -12.00
C TYR A 84 -7.43 -7.44 -11.80
N ALA A 85 -7.62 -6.67 -12.87
CA ALA A 85 -7.74 -5.23 -12.80
C ALA A 85 -9.21 -4.85 -13.00
N THR A 86 -9.84 -4.42 -11.92
CA THR A 86 -11.23 -3.93 -11.87
C THR A 86 -11.20 -2.41 -11.93
N ILE A 87 -11.79 -1.85 -12.98
CA ILE A 87 -11.81 -0.42 -13.26
C ILE A 87 -13.21 0.09 -12.98
N ILE A 88 -13.33 1.05 -12.06
CA ILE A 88 -14.59 1.65 -11.66
C ILE A 88 -14.59 3.11 -12.08
N ARG A 89 -15.58 3.52 -12.89
CA ARG A 89 -15.85 4.92 -13.17
C ARG A 89 -16.53 5.54 -11.96
N SER A 90 -15.89 6.56 -11.38
CA SER A 90 -16.38 7.20 -10.16
C SER A 90 -17.68 7.97 -10.42
N SER A 91 -18.64 7.87 -9.49
CA SER A 91 -19.83 8.72 -9.45
C SER A 91 -19.48 10.19 -9.16
N GLU A 92 -18.51 10.46 -8.27
CA GLU A 92 -18.09 11.82 -7.89
C GLU A 92 -17.35 12.54 -9.02
N ASN A 93 -16.54 11.82 -9.80
CA ASN A 93 -15.88 12.38 -10.98
C ASN A 93 -15.84 11.39 -12.16
N PRO A 94 -16.84 11.44 -13.06
CA PRO A 94 -16.91 10.54 -14.22
C PRO A 94 -15.79 10.69 -15.26
N LYS A 95 -14.91 11.71 -15.14
CA LYS A 95 -13.73 11.90 -16.00
C LYS A 95 -12.52 11.08 -15.55
N LYS A 96 -12.58 10.48 -14.36
CA LYS A 96 -11.53 9.63 -13.78
C LYS A 96 -12.10 8.24 -13.49
N VAL A 97 -11.19 7.28 -13.33
CA VAL A 97 -11.51 5.92 -12.92
C VAL A 97 -10.67 5.52 -11.71
N VAL A 98 -11.15 4.56 -10.94
CA VAL A 98 -10.41 3.91 -9.87
C VAL A 98 -10.05 2.50 -10.31
N LYS A 99 -8.75 2.18 -10.27
CA LYS A 99 -8.24 0.84 -10.54
C LYS A 99 -8.09 0.12 -9.21
N ILE A 100 -8.66 -1.08 -9.13
CA ILE A 100 -8.52 -2.01 -8.01
C ILE A 100 -7.91 -3.32 -8.50
N ILE A 101 -6.89 -3.81 -7.80
CA ILE A 101 -6.24 -5.12 -8.05
C ILE A 101 -6.15 -5.92 -6.74
N HIS A 102 -5.66 -7.16 -6.83
CA HIS A 102 -5.49 -8.12 -5.74
C HIS A 102 -6.81 -8.69 -5.19
N MET A 103 -7.84 -8.72 -6.04
CA MET A 103 -9.10 -9.39 -5.76
C MET A 103 -9.65 -10.07 -7.02
N GLU A 104 -10.35 -11.19 -6.86
CA GLU A 104 -11.19 -11.79 -7.89
C GLU A 104 -12.60 -11.19 -7.79
N PRO A 105 -13.09 -10.46 -8.82
CA PRO A 105 -14.34 -9.71 -8.71
C PRO A 105 -15.58 -10.61 -8.75
N TYR A 106 -16.60 -10.25 -7.97
CA TYR A 106 -17.96 -10.81 -8.03
C TYR A 106 -18.89 -9.99 -8.94
N VAL A 107 -18.52 -8.73 -9.15
CA VAL A 107 -19.28 -7.76 -9.94
C VAL A 107 -19.03 -7.91 -11.43
N SER A 108 -19.95 -7.40 -12.24
CA SER A 108 -19.89 -7.44 -13.70
C SER A 108 -19.63 -6.08 -14.33
N GLU A 109 -19.02 -6.05 -15.52
CA GLU A 109 -18.92 -4.81 -16.32
C GLU A 109 -20.32 -4.22 -16.56
N GLY A 110 -20.49 -2.93 -16.28
CA GLY A 110 -21.77 -2.23 -16.37
C GLY A 110 -22.54 -2.13 -15.05
N GLU A 111 -22.15 -2.88 -14.02
CA GLU A 111 -22.81 -2.85 -12.71
C GLU A 111 -22.53 -1.53 -11.96
N LYS A 112 -23.53 -1.01 -11.26
CA LYS A 112 -23.38 0.10 -10.32
C LYS A 112 -23.06 -0.46 -8.94
N ILE A 113 -22.14 0.17 -8.23
CA ILE A 113 -21.69 -0.27 -6.92
C ILE A 113 -21.67 0.89 -5.93
N ASP A 114 -22.02 0.59 -4.69
CA ASP A 114 -21.97 1.53 -3.58
C ASP A 114 -20.68 1.39 -2.76
N ILE A 115 -20.36 2.43 -1.99
CA ILE A 115 -19.27 2.36 -1.00
C ILE A 115 -19.56 1.20 -0.02
N PHE A 116 -18.55 0.38 0.23
CA PHE A 116 -18.59 -0.82 1.07
C PHE A 116 -19.46 -1.98 0.57
N GLN A 117 -19.96 -1.93 -0.66
CA GLN A 117 -20.49 -3.13 -1.30
C GLN A 117 -19.39 -4.19 -1.44
N GLU A 118 -19.72 -5.46 -1.22
CA GLU A 118 -18.83 -6.58 -1.50
C GLU A 118 -18.63 -6.70 -3.01
N ILE A 119 -17.38 -6.58 -3.47
CA ILE A 119 -17.06 -6.55 -4.90
C ILE A 119 -16.16 -7.69 -5.37
N GLY A 120 -15.67 -8.52 -4.45
CA GLY A 120 -14.82 -9.65 -4.80
C GLY A 120 -14.21 -10.37 -3.62
N ARG A 121 -13.44 -11.42 -3.93
CA ARG A 121 -12.62 -12.18 -2.99
C ARG A 121 -11.18 -11.68 -3.05
N LEU A 122 -10.55 -11.40 -1.92
CA LEU A 122 -9.13 -11.09 -1.87
C LEU A 122 -8.29 -12.31 -2.30
N ILE A 123 -7.25 -12.06 -3.09
CA ILE A 123 -6.35 -13.12 -3.59
C ILE A 123 -4.92 -12.95 -3.09
N VAL A 124 -4.18 -14.05 -3.00
CA VAL A 124 -2.72 -14.00 -2.79
C VAL A 124 -2.06 -13.77 -4.14
N SER A 125 -1.73 -12.51 -4.44
CA SER A 125 -1.12 -12.13 -5.72
C SER A 125 0.31 -12.64 -5.87
N LYS A 126 0.73 -12.92 -7.11
CA LYS A 126 2.15 -13.19 -7.44
C LYS A 126 3.08 -11.98 -7.23
N PHE A 127 2.52 -10.80 -6.99
CA PHE A 127 3.26 -9.61 -6.58
C PHE A 127 3.56 -9.58 -5.07
N PHE A 128 2.98 -10.50 -4.29
CA PHE A 128 3.13 -10.54 -2.84
C PHE A 128 4.40 -11.28 -2.42
N THR A 129 4.98 -10.77 -1.33
CA THR A 129 5.98 -11.52 -0.57
C THR A 129 5.28 -12.44 0.44
N PHE A 130 5.98 -13.43 0.99
CA PHE A 130 5.38 -14.37 1.96
C PHE A 130 4.90 -13.71 3.26
N TRP A 131 5.33 -12.47 3.54
CA TRP A 131 4.86 -11.68 4.68
C TRP A 131 3.80 -10.64 4.30
N THR A 132 3.45 -10.50 3.02
CA THR A 132 2.39 -9.59 2.59
C THR A 132 1.03 -10.23 2.87
N GLY A 133 0.18 -9.54 3.63
CA GLY A 133 -1.21 -9.97 3.85
C GLY A 133 -2.09 -9.64 2.64
N LYS A 134 -3.23 -10.31 2.52
CA LYS A 134 -4.24 -9.99 1.51
C LYS A 134 -4.81 -8.59 1.73
N HIS A 135 -4.97 -7.83 0.65
CA HIS A 135 -5.48 -6.46 0.61
C HIS A 135 -5.94 -6.14 -0.82
N ILE A 136 -6.71 -5.07 -1.00
CA ILE A 136 -6.84 -4.44 -2.31
C ILE A 136 -5.81 -3.31 -2.46
N HIS A 137 -5.31 -3.13 -3.67
CA HIS A 137 -4.49 -1.98 -4.05
C HIS A 137 -5.33 -1.04 -4.92
N VAL A 138 -5.36 0.23 -4.56
CA VAL A 138 -6.27 1.24 -5.14
C VAL A 138 -5.49 2.41 -5.73
N GLU A 139 -5.78 2.78 -6.99
CA GLU A 139 -5.22 3.95 -7.67
C GLU A 139 -6.31 4.77 -8.35
N VAL A 140 -6.25 6.11 -8.26
CA VAL A 140 -7.06 7.01 -9.12
C VAL A 140 -6.32 7.25 -10.42
N ARG A 141 -7.01 7.05 -11.56
CA ARG A 141 -6.41 6.95 -12.90
C ARG A 141 -7.14 7.77 -13.95
N ASN A 142 -6.43 8.00 -15.05
CA ASN A 142 -7.03 8.51 -16.29
C ASN A 142 -7.54 7.34 -17.13
N HIS A 143 -8.57 7.60 -17.94
CA HIS A 143 -9.16 6.62 -18.86
C HIS A 143 -8.16 6.05 -19.89
N ASN A 144 -7.03 6.71 -20.14
CA ASN A 144 -6.04 6.25 -21.11
C ASN A 144 -4.85 5.50 -20.48
N ASP A 145 -4.75 5.42 -19.14
CA ASP A 145 -3.59 4.87 -18.47
C ASP A 145 -3.89 3.76 -17.46
N TYR A 146 -5.16 3.43 -17.21
CA TYR A 146 -5.57 2.57 -16.09
C TYR A 146 -5.03 1.13 -16.11
N PHE A 147 -4.54 0.61 -17.23
CA PHE A 147 -3.84 -0.69 -17.26
C PHE A 147 -2.31 -0.61 -17.15
N ARG A 148 -1.73 0.59 -17.16
CA ARG A 148 -0.26 0.78 -17.13
C ARG A 148 0.27 0.61 -15.71
N ALA A 149 1.52 0.14 -15.59
CA ALA A 149 2.20 0.03 -14.30
C ALA A 149 2.61 1.39 -13.69
N ARG A 150 2.72 2.44 -14.51
CA ARG A 150 3.02 3.83 -14.10
C ARG A 150 1.88 4.75 -14.55
N GLY A 151 1.86 5.96 -14.00
CA GLY A 151 0.78 6.94 -14.20
C GLY A 151 0.08 7.20 -12.88
N GLY A 152 -1.21 7.50 -12.94
CA GLY A 152 -2.05 7.72 -11.76
C GLY A 152 -1.87 9.08 -11.08
N GLU A 153 -2.87 9.41 -10.28
CA GLU A 153 -3.02 10.69 -9.59
C GLU A 153 -2.44 10.60 -8.18
N GLU A 154 -1.87 11.72 -7.72
CA GLU A 154 -1.44 11.84 -6.32
C GLU A 154 -2.64 11.78 -5.38
N LEU A 155 -2.52 10.99 -4.31
CA LEU A 155 -3.50 10.89 -3.24
C LEU A 155 -3.16 11.89 -2.13
N GLU A 156 -4.08 12.79 -1.81
CA GLU A 156 -4.08 13.55 -0.56
C GLU A 156 -4.60 12.65 0.57
N ILE A 157 -3.79 12.42 1.60
CA ILE A 157 -4.17 11.64 2.78
C ILE A 157 -5.06 12.52 3.67
N THR A 158 -6.33 12.12 3.83
CA THR A 158 -7.33 12.87 4.60
C THR A 158 -7.80 12.13 5.85
N GLY A 159 -7.52 10.83 5.95
CA GLY A 159 -7.90 10.00 7.07
C GLY A 159 -7.18 10.36 8.37
N LYS A 160 -7.87 10.16 9.50
CA LYS A 160 -7.28 10.24 10.85
C LYS A 160 -6.82 8.86 11.27
N PHE A 161 -5.51 8.62 11.24
CA PHE A 161 -4.93 7.30 11.49
C PHE A 161 -4.28 7.20 12.86
N LYS A 162 -4.15 5.96 13.34
CA LYS A 162 -3.25 5.57 14.43
C LYS A 162 -2.06 4.81 13.85
N GLY A 163 -0.88 4.92 14.47
CA GLY A 163 0.29 4.19 14.03
C GLY A 163 1.51 4.44 14.91
N ALA A 164 2.66 3.90 14.51
CA ALA A 164 3.91 4.16 15.19
C ALA A 164 4.35 5.61 14.99
N HIS A 165 4.98 6.20 16.00
CA HIS A 165 5.44 7.58 15.96
C HIS A 165 6.93 7.69 15.61
N VAL A 166 7.26 8.76 14.91
CA VAL A 166 8.63 9.17 14.58
C VAL A 166 8.84 10.65 14.85
N GLU A 167 10.07 11.01 15.17
CA GLU A 167 10.51 12.40 15.23
C GLU A 167 10.92 12.85 13.82
N VAL A 168 10.44 14.02 13.39
CA VAL A 168 10.81 14.65 12.12
C VAL A 168 11.00 16.15 12.33
N GLY A 169 12.25 16.59 12.35
CA GLY A 169 12.57 17.94 12.82
C GLY A 169 12.08 18.12 14.27
N ASP A 170 11.26 19.15 14.49
CA ASP A 170 10.68 19.46 15.81
C ASP A 170 9.26 18.88 16.00
N LYS A 171 8.82 18.01 15.09
CA LYS A 171 7.47 17.43 15.09
C LYS A 171 7.51 15.93 15.39
N ILE A 172 6.39 15.42 15.89
CA ILE A 172 6.10 13.99 15.94
C ILE A 172 5.08 13.68 14.83
N ALA A 173 5.34 12.64 14.04
CA ALA A 173 4.46 12.20 12.96
C ALA A 173 4.24 10.68 13.02
N ILE A 174 3.22 10.19 12.32
CA ILE A 174 2.99 8.74 12.15
C ILE A 174 3.83 8.23 10.98
N ILE A 175 4.51 7.10 11.17
CA ILE A 175 5.27 6.41 10.11
C ILE A 175 4.44 5.31 9.43
N ASP A 176 4.64 5.18 8.13
CA ASP A 176 4.09 4.10 7.30
C ASP A 176 5.17 3.60 6.33
N GLY A 177 5.29 2.28 6.16
CA GLY A 177 6.27 1.69 5.25
C GLY A 177 7.01 0.47 5.78
N GLY A 178 7.77 -0.14 4.87
CA GLY A 178 8.62 -1.30 5.13
C GLY A 178 10.07 -0.91 5.38
N ILE A 179 10.46 -0.79 6.64
CA ILE A 179 11.70 -0.10 7.04
C ILE A 179 12.73 -1.09 7.61
N PRO A 180 13.98 -1.17 7.10
CA PRO A 180 14.52 -0.46 5.95
C PRO A 180 14.40 -1.26 4.63
N TYR A 181 13.71 -2.40 4.58
CA TYR A 181 13.74 -3.32 3.43
C TYR A 181 13.17 -2.75 2.12
N ASN A 182 12.24 -1.78 2.18
CA ASN A 182 11.79 -1.05 0.98
C ASN A 182 12.76 0.06 0.56
N THR A 183 13.78 0.36 1.38
CA THR A 183 14.75 1.48 1.25
C THR A 183 14.18 2.89 1.42
N TYR A 184 12.86 2.99 1.64
CA TYR A 184 12.15 4.24 1.88
C TYR A 184 10.96 3.99 2.82
N GLY A 185 10.40 5.08 3.35
CA GLY A 185 9.12 5.10 4.04
C GLY A 185 8.41 6.42 3.86
N GLY A 186 7.19 6.51 4.37
CA GLY A 186 6.43 7.75 4.46
C GLY A 186 6.17 8.15 5.91
N ILE A 187 5.96 9.45 6.08
CA ILE A 187 5.46 10.04 7.31
C ILE A 187 4.22 10.87 6.99
N LEU A 188 3.21 10.80 7.87
CA LEU A 188 1.96 11.55 7.72
C LEU A 188 2.14 12.97 8.27
N SER A 189 3.08 13.70 7.66
CA SER A 189 3.32 15.12 7.90
C SER A 189 4.18 15.69 6.77
N SER A 190 3.96 16.96 6.44
CA SER A 190 4.87 17.71 5.58
C SER A 190 6.13 18.10 6.35
N ALA A 191 7.29 17.85 5.75
CA ALA A 191 8.59 18.16 6.30
C ALA A 191 9.56 18.60 5.20
N GLU A 192 10.51 19.46 5.55
CA GLU A 192 11.49 19.97 4.58
C GLU A 192 12.42 18.86 4.10
N LYS A 193 12.84 18.93 2.83
CA LYS A 193 13.82 18.01 2.26
C LYS A 193 15.12 18.07 3.04
N GLY A 194 15.69 16.92 3.39
CA GLY A 194 16.91 16.79 4.19
C GLY A 194 16.67 16.62 5.69
N THR A 195 15.47 16.92 6.19
CA THR A 195 15.06 16.72 7.58
C THR A 195 15.27 15.26 7.98
N LYS A 196 15.88 15.04 9.16
CA LYS A 196 16.12 13.69 9.70
C LYS A 196 14.80 13.12 10.22
N VAL A 197 14.59 11.83 9.97
CA VAL A 197 13.50 11.04 10.56
C VAL A 197 14.12 10.09 11.59
N LYS A 198 13.61 10.08 12.81
CA LYS A 198 14.14 9.27 13.91
C LYS A 198 13.06 8.45 14.61
N ILE A 199 13.44 7.27 15.11
CA ILE A 199 12.67 6.47 16.06
C ILE A 199 13.44 6.41 17.36
N GLY A 200 12.91 7.00 18.44
CA GLY A 200 13.57 7.01 19.76
C GLY A 200 14.99 7.57 19.69
N GLY A 201 15.17 8.71 19.02
CA GLY A 201 16.49 9.33 18.78
C GLY A 201 17.37 8.66 17.72
N PHE A 202 17.09 7.40 17.31
CA PHE A 202 17.85 6.71 16.27
C PHE A 202 17.46 7.21 14.87
N ASN A 203 18.43 7.74 14.12
CA ASN A 203 18.21 8.29 12.78
C ASN A 203 18.00 7.19 11.73
N ILE A 204 16.74 6.98 11.34
CA ILE A 204 16.36 5.98 10.34
C ILE A 204 16.46 6.49 8.90
N GLY A 205 16.54 7.80 8.67
CA GLY A 205 16.56 8.31 7.31
C GLY A 205 16.41 9.82 7.18
N ARG A 206 16.22 10.29 5.95
CA ARG A 206 16.04 11.71 5.64
C ARG A 206 14.94 11.93 4.61
N VAL A 207 14.15 12.98 4.79
CA VAL A 207 13.11 13.38 3.85
C VAL A 207 13.74 13.70 2.49
N ILE A 208 13.20 13.10 1.43
CA ILE A 208 13.64 13.31 0.05
C ILE A 208 12.59 13.98 -0.83
N ARG A 209 11.32 13.91 -0.41
CA ARG A 209 10.18 14.53 -1.09
C ARG A 209 9.12 14.86 -0.05
N SER A 210 8.50 16.03 -0.20
CA SER A 210 7.41 16.49 0.64
C SER A 210 6.15 16.70 -0.19
N TYR A 211 5.01 16.44 0.42
CA TYR A 211 3.67 16.74 -0.04
C TYR A 211 2.98 17.60 1.03
N LYS A 212 1.75 18.04 0.75
CA LYS A 212 0.96 18.86 1.69
C LYS A 212 0.68 18.13 3.01
N ASP A 213 0.41 16.84 2.93
CA ASP A 213 -0.14 15.96 3.97
C ASP A 213 0.85 14.87 4.43
N ALA A 214 1.92 14.64 3.67
CA ALA A 214 2.87 13.57 3.92
C ALA A 214 4.26 13.89 3.38
N SER A 215 5.26 13.15 3.81
CA SER A 215 6.61 13.20 3.22
C SER A 215 7.17 11.81 3.04
N ILE A 216 7.98 11.63 1.99
CA ILE A 216 8.73 10.41 1.74
C ILE A 216 10.16 10.63 2.21
N PHE A 217 10.68 9.68 2.99
CA PHE A 217 12.07 9.67 3.43
C PHE A 217 12.81 8.45 2.86
N LYS A 218 14.09 8.63 2.57
CA LYS A 218 15.00 7.54 2.21
C LYS A 218 15.62 6.97 3.49
N CYS A 219 15.63 5.66 3.62
CA CYS A 219 16.24 4.99 4.75
C CYS A 219 17.77 5.10 4.70
N ASN A 220 18.40 5.27 5.87
CA ASN A 220 19.82 5.01 6.04
C ASN A 220 20.10 3.51 5.95
N GLN A 221 21.36 3.13 5.80
CA GLN A 221 21.76 1.72 5.90
C GLN A 221 21.87 1.33 7.38
N PHE A 222 20.91 0.52 7.84
CA PHE A 222 20.94 -0.09 9.17
C PHE A 222 20.29 -1.48 9.13
N ARG A 223 20.49 -2.25 10.19
CA ARG A 223 19.95 -3.61 10.35
C ARG A 223 19.09 -3.66 11.60
N ILE A 224 18.04 -4.47 11.57
CA ILE A 224 17.17 -4.69 12.72
C ILE A 224 17.49 -6.04 13.33
N ARG A 225 17.71 -6.07 14.64
CA ARG A 225 18.02 -7.29 15.39
C ARG A 225 17.18 -7.39 16.66
N LEU A 226 16.73 -8.60 16.99
CA LEU A 226 16.13 -8.93 18.27
C LEU A 226 16.80 -10.22 18.77
N ASN A 227 17.33 -10.22 20.00
CA ASN A 227 18.01 -11.39 20.60
C ASN A 227 19.06 -12.06 19.69
N LYS A 228 19.90 -11.25 19.01
CA LYS A 228 20.93 -11.67 18.03
C LYS A 228 20.40 -12.18 16.68
N ILE A 229 19.08 -12.33 16.51
CA ILE A 229 18.45 -12.69 15.24
C ILE A 229 18.28 -11.43 14.39
N GLU A 230 18.71 -11.48 13.13
CA GLU A 230 18.61 -10.36 12.19
C GLU A 230 17.35 -10.46 11.33
N TYR A 231 16.57 -9.38 11.28
CA TYR A 231 15.32 -9.26 10.52
C TYR A 231 15.54 -8.40 9.28
N ARG A 232 14.69 -8.56 8.26
CA ARG A 232 14.67 -7.68 7.08
C ARG A 232 14.32 -6.24 7.46
N GLY A 233 13.42 -6.10 8.42
CA GLY A 233 12.99 -4.81 8.92
C GLY A 233 11.71 -4.90 9.74
N ILE A 234 11.04 -3.78 9.88
CA ILE A 234 9.71 -3.64 10.48
C ILE A 234 8.77 -3.10 9.41
N SER A 235 7.62 -3.75 9.28
CA SER A 235 6.47 -3.28 8.51
C SER A 235 5.60 -2.42 9.42
N PHE A 236 5.53 -1.13 9.11
CA PHE A 236 4.60 -0.18 9.72
C PHE A 236 3.40 0.00 8.79
N VAL A 237 2.20 -0.08 9.36
CA VAL A 237 0.93 0.16 8.67
C VAL A 237 0.05 1.03 9.57
N LEU A 238 -0.83 1.80 8.95
CA LEU A 238 -1.80 2.64 9.64
C LEU A 238 -2.95 1.77 10.16
N ASN A 239 -3.48 2.14 11.32
CA ASN A 239 -4.53 1.41 12.05
C ASN A 239 -4.19 -0.07 12.34
N GLY A 240 -2.90 -0.43 12.31
CA GLY A 240 -2.44 -1.78 12.60
C GLY A 240 -1.24 -1.81 13.54
N LYS A 241 -0.84 -3.02 13.92
CA LYS A 241 0.37 -3.26 14.70
C LYS A 241 1.58 -3.30 13.77
N ALA A 242 2.71 -2.79 14.24
CA ALA A 242 3.99 -2.99 13.58
C ALA A 242 4.36 -4.48 13.58
N LYS A 243 4.96 -4.96 12.48
CA LYS A 243 5.34 -6.37 12.32
C LYS A 243 6.81 -6.52 12.00
N LEU A 244 7.54 -7.32 12.77
CA LEU A 244 8.90 -7.73 12.43
C LEU A 244 8.88 -8.64 11.20
N ILE A 245 9.75 -8.35 10.23
CA ILE A 245 9.80 -9.10 8.97
C ILE A 245 11.01 -10.04 8.99
N PRO A 246 10.79 -11.36 9.03
CA PRO A 246 11.87 -12.34 9.07
C PRO A 246 12.65 -12.36 7.76
N LYS A 247 13.87 -12.91 7.81
CA LYS A 247 14.65 -13.15 6.58
C LYS A 247 14.04 -14.31 5.79
N ARG A 248 13.76 -15.45 6.40
CA ARG A 248 13.21 -16.59 5.69
C ARG A 248 11.82 -16.91 6.19
N ARG A 249 11.02 -17.56 5.34
CA ARG A 249 9.68 -18.02 5.70
C ARG A 249 9.72 -18.98 6.90
N CYS A 250 10.75 -19.83 6.98
CA CYS A 250 10.95 -20.76 8.09
C CYS A 250 11.35 -20.10 9.42
N ASP A 251 11.71 -18.81 9.44
CA ASP A 251 12.01 -18.11 10.68
C ASP A 251 10.71 -17.60 11.38
N ILE A 252 9.53 -17.91 10.83
CA ILE A 252 8.22 -17.66 11.46
C ILE A 252 7.80 -18.92 12.23
N GLU A 253 7.92 -18.89 13.55
CA GLU A 253 7.13 -19.77 14.41
C GLU A 253 5.77 -19.11 14.60
N ILE A 254 4.72 -19.71 14.03
CA ILE A 254 3.35 -19.33 14.32
C ILE A 254 3.02 -19.98 15.66
N THR A 255 3.09 -19.19 16.73
CA THR A 255 2.50 -19.53 18.03
C THR A 255 1.11 -18.95 18.15
#